data_AF-A0A948YBU2-F1
#
_entry.id   AF-A0A948YBU2-F1
#
_cell.length_a   1.000
_cell.length_b   1.000
_cell.length_c   1.000
_cell.angle_alpha   90.00
_cell.angle_beta   90.00
_cell.angle_gamma   90.00
#
_symmetry.space_group_name_H-M   'P 1'
#
loop_
_entity.id
_entity.type
_entity.pdbx_description
1 polymer ?
#
loop_
_entity_poly.entity_id
_entity_poly.type
_entity_poly.pdbx_seq_one_letter_code
_entity_poly.pdbx_strand_id
1 'polypeptide(L)'
;MQQNKDGEQKQLRLSGRFNLVLLFCTSFVYAESFADFKSSQAKSFAAYADERDNGFRTYLDEQFKEYRVHIGAPLYEEPKPKVISSAQPREVIPVGPKVFIKLENPQEQTPLKPSSSEEIIPTVSDLKKELSFNFYGTTLAFHVDEKIKSANFYPQNQAGIANFFNTLALSAYKPLLADINAVKDDMQLNDWALYMLVTKMSETLFHEGDESKLFAWFIFNKLGYNAKVGLANKHITLMLHSEKDIYSTPNYTFSDKKFYALSEYSKSTTSSVYSYDKSYPEADKALDLSLTTLPKFEQNIKSKTL
;
A
#
# COMPACT_ATOMS: atom_id res chain seq x y z
N MET A 1 -82.97 39.04 7.71
CA MET A 1 -83.33 40.37 7.18
C MET A 1 -82.02 41.03 6.76
N GLN A 2 -81.73 41.06 5.44
CA GLN A 2 -81.76 42.28 4.59
C GLN A 2 -80.75 43.34 5.08
N GLN A 3 -79.84 43.91 4.28
CA GLN A 3 -79.81 44.11 2.83
C GLN A 3 -78.41 44.60 2.40
N ASN A 4 -78.05 44.30 1.14
CA ASN A 4 -76.88 44.77 0.39
C ASN A 4 -76.67 46.29 0.39
N LYS A 5 -75.42 46.71 0.13
CA LYS A 5 -75.14 47.71 -0.93
C LYS A 5 -73.81 47.43 -1.64
N ASP A 6 -73.95 47.41 -2.97
CA ASP A 6 -72.92 47.29 -4.00
C ASP A 6 -71.88 48.42 -3.98
N GLY A 7 -70.68 48.10 -4.47
CA GLY A 7 -69.66 49.05 -4.88
C GLY A 7 -68.70 48.38 -5.86
N GLU A 8 -68.81 48.77 -7.13
CA GLU A 8 -68.15 48.25 -8.32
C GLU A 8 -66.66 47.87 -8.19
N GLN A 9 -66.25 46.79 -8.87
CA GLN A 9 -65.21 46.92 -9.89
C GLN A 9 -65.35 45.88 -11.01
N LYS A 10 -65.50 46.43 -12.21
CA LYS A 10 -65.66 45.77 -13.51
C LYS A 10 -64.37 45.09 -13.96
N GLN A 11 -64.57 43.93 -14.56
CA GLN A 11 -63.96 43.47 -15.82
C GLN A 11 -62.43 43.31 -15.86
N LEU A 12 -62.01 42.05 -15.91
CA LEU A 12 -61.52 41.43 -17.16
C LEU A 12 -61.39 39.92 -16.93
N ARG A 13 -62.36 39.16 -17.46
CA ARG A 13 -62.21 37.74 -17.76
C ARG A 13 -61.70 37.62 -19.19
N LEU A 14 -60.90 36.57 -19.40
CA LEU A 14 -60.85 35.74 -20.60
C LEU A 14 -59.98 36.18 -21.79
N SER A 15 -58.70 35.81 -21.70
CA SER A 15 -57.98 35.05 -22.72
C SER A 15 -56.76 34.46 -22.00
N GLY A 16 -56.50 33.16 -21.96
CA GLY A 16 -56.65 32.18 -23.01
C GLY A 16 -55.30 31.47 -23.08
N ARG A 17 -55.08 30.54 -22.15
CA ARG A 17 -54.22 29.35 -22.25
C ARG A 17 -53.20 29.37 -23.42
N PHE A 18 -52.10 30.10 -23.29
CA PHE A 18 -50.98 30.00 -24.25
C PHE A 18 -49.62 30.31 -23.63
N ASN A 19 -49.41 29.95 -22.36
CA ASN A 19 -48.11 30.12 -21.70
C ASN A 19 -47.78 29.03 -20.67
N LEU A 20 -48.25 27.80 -20.90
CA LEU A 20 -47.92 26.64 -20.05
C LEU A 20 -47.65 25.35 -20.84
N VAL A 21 -47.25 25.48 -22.11
CA VAL A 21 -46.78 24.35 -22.94
C VAL A 21 -45.35 24.60 -23.46
N LEU A 22 -44.80 25.81 -23.29
CA LEU A 22 -43.44 26.16 -23.70
C LEU A 22 -42.39 26.10 -22.58
N LEU A 23 -42.73 25.46 -21.46
CA LEU A 23 -41.83 25.20 -20.32
C LEU A 23 -41.63 23.70 -20.03
N PHE A 24 -42.05 22.83 -20.95
CA PHE A 24 -41.86 21.37 -20.86
C PHE A 24 -41.09 20.76 -22.05
N CYS A 25 -40.44 21.57 -22.88
CA CYS A 25 -39.72 21.09 -24.08
C CYS A 25 -38.21 21.37 -24.10
N THR A 26 -37.58 21.79 -22.99
CA THR A 26 -36.11 21.94 -22.92
C THR A 26 -35.45 20.99 -21.90
N SER A 27 -36.11 19.88 -21.57
CA SER A 27 -35.55 18.82 -20.72
C SER A 27 -35.23 17.54 -21.49
N PHE A 28 -34.80 17.66 -22.75
CA PHE A 28 -34.23 16.55 -23.51
C PHE A 28 -33.15 17.10 -24.44
N VAL A 29 -31.90 17.19 -23.96
CA VAL A 29 -30.69 16.57 -24.54
C VAL A 29 -29.54 16.87 -23.57
N TYR A 30 -29.39 16.02 -22.56
CA TYR A 30 -28.06 15.67 -22.05
C TYR A 30 -28.11 14.21 -21.57
N ALA A 31 -28.46 13.32 -22.49
CA ALA A 31 -28.12 11.92 -22.36
C ALA A 31 -26.69 11.76 -22.89
N GLU A 32 -25.70 12.34 -22.19
CA GLU A 32 -24.36 11.74 -22.24
C GLU A 32 -24.56 10.32 -21.71
N SER A 33 -24.20 9.33 -22.53
CA SER A 33 -24.38 7.94 -22.13
C SER A 33 -23.64 7.69 -20.81
N PHE A 34 -24.08 6.75 -19.99
CA PHE A 34 -23.33 6.37 -18.78
C PHE A 34 -21.86 6.03 -19.09
N ALA A 35 -21.58 5.55 -20.30
CA ALA A 35 -20.24 5.34 -20.81
C ALA A 35 -19.47 6.65 -21.03
N ASP A 36 -20.10 7.71 -21.55
CA ASP A 36 -19.51 9.03 -21.70
C ASP A 36 -19.30 9.71 -20.35
N PHE A 37 -20.23 9.56 -19.39
CA PHE A 37 -20.03 10.01 -18.02
C PHE A 37 -18.85 9.28 -17.36
N LYS A 38 -18.77 7.93 -17.48
CA LYS A 38 -17.60 7.17 -16.99
C LYS A 38 -16.31 7.60 -17.68
N SER A 39 -16.34 7.82 -18.99
CA SER A 39 -15.18 8.22 -19.79
C SER A 39 -14.73 9.64 -19.43
N SER A 40 -15.66 10.57 -19.25
CA SER A 40 -15.42 11.94 -18.81
C SER A 40 -14.87 11.97 -17.38
N GLN A 41 -15.44 11.17 -16.47
CA GLN A 41 -14.92 11.05 -15.10
C GLN A 41 -13.56 10.34 -15.06
N ALA A 42 -13.35 9.31 -15.88
CA ALA A 42 -12.05 8.64 -16.01
C ALA A 42 -11.00 9.55 -16.66
N LYS A 43 -11.38 10.42 -17.61
CA LYS A 43 -10.51 11.43 -18.22
C LYS A 43 -10.21 12.57 -17.27
N SER A 44 -11.17 13.03 -16.47
CA SER A 44 -10.91 14.02 -15.42
C SER A 44 -10.05 13.43 -14.29
N PHE A 45 -10.16 12.12 -14.02
CA PHE A 45 -9.23 11.37 -13.15
C PHE A 45 -7.85 11.18 -13.77
N ALA A 46 -7.74 10.90 -15.07
CA ALA A 46 -6.46 10.74 -15.78
C ALA A 46 -5.74 12.08 -15.98
N ALA A 47 -6.49 13.18 -16.10
CA ALA A 47 -5.98 14.55 -16.06
C ALA A 47 -5.57 14.98 -14.64
N TYR A 48 -6.01 14.25 -13.62
CA TYR A 48 -5.59 14.38 -12.22
C TYR A 48 -4.42 13.42 -11.94
N ALA A 49 -3.30 13.60 -12.67
CA ALA A 49 -2.02 13.32 -12.03
C ALA A 49 -2.07 14.07 -10.70
N ASP A 50 -1.96 13.35 -9.59
CA ASP A 50 -2.04 13.91 -8.25
C ASP A 50 -1.18 15.19 -8.25
N GLU A 51 -1.69 16.32 -7.78
CA GLU A 51 -0.91 17.57 -7.78
C GLU A 51 0.46 17.35 -7.07
N ARG A 52 0.45 16.44 -6.10
CA ARG A 52 1.63 15.90 -5.41
C ARG A 52 2.60 15.18 -6.34
N ASP A 53 2.13 14.41 -7.32
CA ASP A 53 2.95 13.73 -8.33
C ASP A 53 3.65 14.71 -9.25
N ASN A 54 2.95 15.76 -9.70
CA ASN A 54 3.53 16.79 -10.55
C ASN A 54 4.60 17.59 -9.81
N GLY A 55 4.33 17.98 -8.56
CA GLY A 55 5.30 18.64 -7.69
C GLY A 55 6.51 17.75 -7.44
N PHE A 56 6.29 16.48 -7.10
CA PHE A 56 7.36 15.54 -6.83
C PHE A 56 8.24 15.22 -8.04
N ARG A 57 7.63 15.06 -9.22
CA ARG A 57 8.35 14.88 -10.48
C ARG A 57 9.35 16.01 -10.74
N THR A 58 8.93 17.26 -10.49
CA THR A 58 9.81 18.43 -10.66
C THR A 58 11.07 18.31 -9.81
N TYR A 59 10.97 17.77 -8.59
CA TYR A 59 12.13 17.54 -7.73
C TYR A 59 13.01 16.37 -8.18
N LEU A 60 12.45 15.35 -8.84
CA LEU A 60 13.24 14.24 -9.40
C LEU A 60 14.12 14.68 -10.58
N ASP A 61 13.73 15.76 -11.25
CA ASP A 61 14.50 16.37 -12.34
C ASP A 61 15.63 17.29 -11.82
N GLU A 62 15.61 17.69 -10.55
CA GLU A 62 16.69 18.46 -9.92
C GLU A 62 17.96 17.63 -9.72
N GLN A 63 19.14 18.24 -9.77
CA GLN A 63 20.41 17.52 -9.63
C GLN A 63 20.53 16.79 -8.28
N PHE A 64 20.73 15.48 -8.35
CA PHE A 64 20.95 14.66 -7.16
C PHE A 64 22.30 15.00 -6.51
N LYS A 65 22.34 14.89 -5.19
CA LYS A 65 23.53 15.11 -4.36
C LYS A 65 24.03 13.78 -3.81
N GLU A 66 25.32 13.72 -3.54
CA GLU A 66 25.94 12.54 -2.91
C GLU A 66 25.58 12.47 -1.42
N TYR A 67 25.17 11.30 -0.96
CA TYR A 67 24.94 10.94 0.43
C TYR A 67 25.82 9.75 0.81
N ARG A 68 26.55 9.89 1.91
CA ARG A 68 27.45 8.84 2.39
C ARG A 68 26.68 7.80 3.20
N VAL A 69 27.05 6.54 3.01
CA VAL A 69 26.50 5.44 3.81
C VAL A 69 27.06 5.46 5.22
N HIS A 70 26.18 5.22 6.19
CA HIS A 70 26.49 4.94 7.57
C HIS A 70 26.07 3.50 7.85
N ILE A 71 26.99 2.67 8.33
CA ILE A 71 26.65 1.31 8.76
C ILE A 71 26.18 1.40 10.21
N GLY A 72 24.93 0.99 10.47
CA GLY A 72 24.41 0.93 11.83
C GLY A 72 25.27 0.01 12.70
N ALA A 73 25.50 0.40 13.96
CA ALA A 73 26.24 -0.44 14.90
C ALA A 73 25.62 -1.85 14.99
N PRO A 74 26.40 -2.90 15.26
CA PRO A 74 25.83 -4.19 15.60
C PRO A 74 25.05 -4.08 16.91
N LEU A 75 24.01 -4.90 17.07
CA LEU A 75 23.20 -4.94 18.29
C LEU A 75 24.03 -5.36 19.52
N TYR A 76 25.01 -6.23 19.31
CA TYR A 76 25.93 -6.68 20.34
C TYR A 76 27.31 -6.09 20.07
N GLU A 77 27.92 -5.47 21.07
CA GLU A 77 29.28 -4.93 20.98
C GLU A 77 30.31 -6.04 20.75
N GLU A 78 30.13 -7.16 21.46
CA GLU A 78 30.96 -8.34 21.30
C GLU A 78 30.25 -9.40 20.44
N PRO A 79 30.97 -10.06 19.52
CA PRO A 79 30.41 -11.15 18.75
C PRO A 79 30.02 -12.30 19.69
N LYS A 80 28.91 -12.99 19.35
CA LYS A 80 28.53 -14.19 20.08
C LYS A 80 29.70 -15.17 20.16
N PRO A 81 29.95 -15.82 21.31
CA PRO A 81 30.98 -16.84 21.43
C PRO A 81 30.80 -17.91 20.35
N LYS A 82 31.87 -18.21 19.60
CA LYS A 82 31.83 -19.27 18.57
C LYS A 82 31.52 -20.65 19.16
N VAL A 83 31.79 -20.83 20.45
CA VAL A 83 31.54 -22.05 21.21
C VAL A 83 30.64 -21.67 22.39
N ILE A 84 29.37 -22.05 22.30
CA ILE A 84 28.49 -22.10 23.46
C ILE A 84 28.72 -23.43 24.16
N SER A 85 29.10 -23.40 25.44
CA SER A 85 29.17 -24.63 26.24
C SER A 85 27.76 -25.21 26.33
N SER A 86 27.61 -26.51 26.08
CA SER A 86 26.32 -27.18 26.24
C SER A 86 25.83 -26.98 27.67
N ALA A 87 24.59 -26.51 27.83
CA ALA A 87 24.00 -26.38 29.16
C ALA A 87 24.00 -27.77 29.81
N GLN A 88 24.65 -27.89 30.97
CA GLN A 88 24.59 -29.13 31.75
C GLN A 88 23.11 -29.43 32.02
N PRO A 89 22.59 -30.62 31.65
CA PRO A 89 21.22 -31.00 31.96
C PRO A 89 21.03 -30.88 33.46
N ARG A 90 20.26 -29.89 33.88
CA ARG A 90 19.89 -29.77 35.29
C ARG A 90 18.83 -30.83 35.53
N GLU A 91 19.07 -31.73 36.48
CA GLU A 91 18.02 -32.63 36.93
C GLU A 91 16.85 -31.78 37.40
N VAL A 92 15.77 -31.78 36.62
CA VAL A 92 14.55 -31.06 36.96
C VAL A 92 13.91 -31.87 38.08
N ILE A 93 14.10 -31.46 39.33
CA ILE A 93 13.36 -32.05 40.44
C ILE A 93 11.90 -31.60 40.24
N PRO A 94 10.97 -32.53 39.99
CA PRO A 94 9.57 -32.16 39.82
C PRO A 94 9.02 -31.69 41.16
N VAL A 95 9.00 -30.37 41.36
CA VAL A 95 8.43 -29.70 42.55
C VAL A 95 6.93 -29.41 42.40
N GLY A 96 6.33 -29.84 41.29
CA GLY A 96 4.89 -29.72 41.05
C GLY A 96 4.11 -30.96 41.49
N PRO A 97 2.80 -30.84 41.80
CA PRO A 97 1.95 -32.01 42.03
C PRO A 97 2.00 -32.92 40.79
N LYS A 98 2.07 -34.25 41.02
CA LYS A 98 1.92 -35.23 39.94
C LYS A 98 0.48 -35.17 39.43
N VAL A 99 0.25 -34.46 38.34
CA VAL A 99 -1.07 -34.37 37.71
C VAL A 99 -1.25 -35.60 36.84
N PHE A 100 -2.14 -36.50 37.25
CA PHE A 100 -2.63 -37.55 36.36
C PHE A 100 -3.65 -36.92 35.42
N ILE A 101 -3.21 -36.54 34.22
CA ILE A 101 -4.12 -36.11 33.17
C ILE A 101 -4.81 -37.37 32.66
N LYS A 102 -6.04 -37.60 33.12
CA LYS A 102 -6.93 -38.54 32.44
C LYS A 102 -7.26 -37.89 31.10
N LEU A 103 -6.63 -38.37 30.04
CA LEU A 103 -6.99 -38.00 28.67
C LEU A 103 -8.46 -38.37 28.50
N GLU A 104 -9.33 -37.36 28.47
CA GLU A 104 -10.67 -37.56 27.93
C GLU A 104 -10.47 -38.11 26.52
N ASN A 105 -11.06 -39.28 26.26
CA ASN A 105 -11.11 -39.85 24.92
C ASN A 105 -11.54 -38.73 23.96
N PRO A 106 -10.90 -38.53 22.80
CA PRO A 106 -11.17 -37.39 21.94
C PRO A 106 -12.67 -37.34 21.69
N GLN A 107 -13.38 -36.41 22.34
CA GLN A 107 -14.70 -36.08 21.89
C GLN A 107 -14.47 -35.48 20.52
N GLU A 108 -14.92 -36.22 19.53
CA GLU A 108 -15.05 -35.84 18.13
C GLU A 108 -15.52 -34.39 18.12
N GLN A 109 -14.58 -33.46 17.92
CA GLN A 109 -14.95 -32.08 17.71
C GLN A 109 -15.72 -32.11 16.41
N THR A 110 -17.00 -31.82 16.53
CA THR A 110 -17.90 -31.70 15.39
C THR A 110 -17.21 -30.78 14.40
N PRO A 111 -17.11 -31.16 13.10
CA PRO A 111 -16.45 -30.33 12.12
C PRO A 111 -17.02 -28.93 12.21
N LEU A 112 -16.17 -27.93 12.47
CA LEU A 112 -16.56 -26.54 12.29
C LEU A 112 -17.04 -26.44 10.85
N LYS A 113 -18.36 -26.30 10.73
CA LYS A 113 -19.06 -26.08 9.47
C LYS A 113 -18.28 -24.99 8.73
N PRO A 114 -17.92 -25.18 7.45
CA PRO A 114 -17.23 -24.14 6.69
C PRO A 114 -18.04 -22.87 6.87
N SER A 115 -17.38 -21.83 7.42
CA SER A 115 -17.97 -20.51 7.55
C SER A 115 -18.44 -20.14 6.16
N SER A 116 -19.76 -20.13 6.00
CA SER A 116 -20.42 -19.73 4.77
C SER A 116 -19.75 -18.48 4.27
N SER A 117 -19.34 -18.49 2.99
CA SER A 117 -19.11 -17.26 2.26
C SER A 117 -20.28 -16.33 2.58
N GLU A 118 -20.01 -15.24 3.29
CA GLU A 118 -20.94 -14.13 3.30
C GLU A 118 -20.99 -13.65 1.85
N GLU A 119 -22.21 -13.67 1.32
CA GLU A 119 -22.53 -13.17 0.00
C GLU A 119 -21.93 -11.78 -0.17
N ILE A 120 -21.05 -11.70 -1.16
CA ILE A 120 -20.50 -10.47 -1.68
C ILE A 120 -21.69 -9.64 -2.16
N ILE A 121 -22.02 -8.58 -1.42
CA ILE A 121 -22.87 -7.51 -1.90
C ILE A 121 -22.21 -7.00 -3.19
N PRO A 122 -22.89 -7.04 -4.35
CA PRO A 122 -22.28 -6.63 -5.60
C PRO A 122 -22.08 -5.11 -5.59
N THR A 123 -21.15 -4.63 -6.42
CA THR A 123 -20.72 -3.23 -6.68
C THR A 123 -19.42 -2.91 -5.94
N VAL A 124 -18.22 -2.95 -6.52
CA VAL A 124 -17.72 -2.55 -7.85
C VAL A 124 -16.41 -3.32 -8.11
N SER A 125 -16.26 -4.07 -9.20
CA SER A 125 -14.98 -4.22 -9.92
C SER A 125 -15.18 -5.15 -11.12
N ASP A 126 -15.40 -4.57 -12.31
CA ASP A 126 -15.20 -5.29 -13.59
C ASP A 126 -13.70 -5.37 -13.95
N LEU A 127 -12.79 -5.05 -13.02
CA LEU A 127 -11.35 -5.24 -13.22
C LEU A 127 -11.00 -6.66 -12.77
N LYS A 128 -10.41 -7.43 -13.67
CA LYS A 128 -9.87 -8.75 -13.34
C LYS A 128 -8.69 -8.54 -12.40
N LYS A 129 -8.45 -9.43 -11.44
CA LYS A 129 -7.19 -9.41 -10.66
C LYS A 129 -6.11 -10.13 -11.47
N GLU A 130 -5.10 -9.41 -11.96
CA GLU A 130 -4.09 -9.94 -12.88
C GLU A 130 -2.84 -10.49 -12.20
N LEU A 131 -2.51 -10.01 -11.00
CA LEU A 131 -1.35 -10.47 -10.25
C LEU A 131 -1.81 -11.38 -9.11
N SER A 132 -1.21 -12.57 -9.00
CA SER A 132 -1.46 -13.47 -7.87
C SER A 132 -0.19 -14.18 -7.42
N PHE A 133 -0.08 -14.39 -6.11
CA PHE A 133 1.03 -15.13 -5.51
C PHE A 133 0.64 -15.63 -4.11
N ASN A 134 1.37 -16.62 -3.61
CA ASN A 134 1.23 -17.07 -2.23
C ASN A 134 2.03 -16.16 -1.28
N PHE A 135 1.41 -15.77 -0.17
CA PHE A 135 2.02 -14.97 0.88
C PHE A 135 1.65 -15.57 2.25
N TYR A 136 2.62 -16.20 2.91
CA TYR A 136 2.44 -16.88 4.20
C TYR A 136 1.26 -17.87 4.24
N GLY A 137 1.09 -18.67 3.19
CA GLY A 137 0.04 -19.69 3.10
C GLY A 137 -1.19 -19.22 2.32
N THR A 138 -1.50 -17.93 2.35
CA THR A 138 -2.68 -17.38 1.66
C THR A 138 -2.38 -17.01 0.21
N THR A 139 -3.25 -17.40 -0.73
CA THR A 139 -3.17 -16.95 -2.12
C THR A 139 -3.83 -15.59 -2.25
N LEU A 140 -3.03 -14.56 -2.54
CA LEU A 140 -3.49 -13.18 -2.69
C LEU A 140 -3.59 -12.83 -4.17
N ALA A 141 -4.53 -11.94 -4.50
CA ALA A 141 -4.73 -11.44 -5.85
C ALA A 141 -4.98 -9.94 -5.85
N PHE A 142 -4.38 -9.24 -6.82
CA PHE A 142 -4.34 -7.78 -6.90
C PHE A 142 -4.68 -7.30 -8.31
N HIS A 143 -5.37 -6.16 -8.39
CA HIS A 143 -5.58 -5.43 -9.64
C HIS A 143 -4.29 -4.70 -10.02
N VAL A 144 -3.77 -4.96 -11.22
CA VAL A 144 -2.54 -4.31 -11.70
C VAL A 144 -2.75 -3.80 -13.12
N ASP A 145 -2.74 -2.48 -13.25
CA ASP A 145 -2.83 -1.79 -14.53
C ASP A 145 -1.67 -2.18 -15.45
N GLU A 146 -1.95 -2.44 -16.73
CA GLU A 146 -0.93 -2.85 -17.73
C GLU A 146 0.19 -1.83 -17.89
N LYS A 147 -0.08 -0.53 -17.67
CA LYS A 147 0.94 0.52 -17.73
C LYS A 147 1.97 0.39 -16.62
N ILE A 148 1.59 -0.13 -15.46
CA ILE A 148 2.55 -0.46 -14.39
C ILE A 148 3.56 -1.47 -14.93
N LYS A 149 3.08 -2.56 -15.55
CA LYS A 149 3.93 -3.63 -16.10
C LYS A 149 4.86 -3.15 -17.21
N SER A 150 4.50 -2.07 -17.91
CA SER A 150 5.32 -1.46 -18.96
C SER A 150 6.39 -0.49 -18.47
N ALA A 151 6.41 -0.15 -17.17
CA ALA A 151 7.40 0.77 -16.61
C ALA A 151 8.80 0.17 -16.71
N ASN A 152 9.77 0.98 -17.13
CA ASN A 152 11.14 0.53 -17.40
C ASN A 152 12.16 1.54 -16.88
N PHE A 153 13.22 1.07 -16.22
CA PHE A 153 14.27 1.94 -15.68
C PHE A 153 15.28 2.30 -16.78
N TYR A 154 14.90 3.23 -17.66
CA TYR A 154 15.74 3.67 -18.75
C TYR A 154 15.66 5.19 -19.01
N PRO A 155 16.80 5.85 -19.27
CA PRO A 155 18.18 5.34 -19.12
C PRO A 155 18.52 5.06 -17.64
N GLN A 156 19.47 4.17 -17.35
CA GLN A 156 19.85 3.77 -15.98
C GLN A 156 20.62 4.88 -15.24
N ASN A 157 19.95 5.99 -15.00
CA ASN A 157 20.42 7.19 -14.34
C ASN A 157 19.24 7.96 -13.71
N GLN A 158 19.47 9.18 -13.23
CA GLN A 158 18.45 10.02 -12.61
C GLN A 158 17.19 10.19 -13.49
N ALA A 159 17.36 10.41 -14.80
CA ALA A 159 16.23 10.56 -15.72
C ALA A 159 15.39 9.29 -15.82
N GLY A 160 16.00 8.10 -15.73
CA GLY A 160 15.26 6.84 -15.67
C GLY A 160 14.40 6.71 -14.42
N ILE A 161 14.84 7.23 -13.27
CA ILE A 161 14.05 7.24 -12.03
C ILE A 161 12.80 8.11 -12.23
N ALA A 162 12.96 9.32 -12.78
CA ALA A 162 11.85 10.22 -13.07
C ALA A 162 10.88 9.62 -14.10
N ASN A 163 11.40 9.00 -15.17
CA ASN A 163 10.60 8.31 -16.20
C ASN A 163 9.77 7.17 -15.62
N PHE A 164 10.39 6.35 -14.77
CA PHE A 164 9.72 5.23 -14.11
C PHE A 164 8.60 5.75 -13.20
N PHE A 165 8.89 6.73 -12.34
CA PHE A 165 7.88 7.36 -11.48
C PHE A 165 6.71 7.91 -12.29
N ASN A 166 6.99 8.67 -13.36
CA ASN A 166 5.96 9.28 -14.20
C ASN A 166 5.07 8.22 -14.89
N THR A 167 5.66 7.11 -15.32
CA THR A 167 4.90 6.01 -15.94
C THR A 167 3.89 5.42 -14.95
N LEU A 168 4.32 5.19 -13.71
CA LEU A 168 3.45 4.70 -12.63
C LEU A 168 2.41 5.74 -12.20
N ALA A 169 2.79 7.00 -12.04
CA ALA A 169 1.88 8.08 -11.66
C ALA A 169 0.75 8.29 -12.67
N LEU A 170 1.01 8.02 -13.95
CA LEU A 170 0.02 8.07 -15.04
C LEU A 170 -0.74 6.75 -15.26
N SER A 171 -0.57 5.74 -14.39
CA SER A 171 -1.29 4.47 -14.43
C SER A 171 -2.49 4.47 -13.48
N ALA A 172 -3.42 3.52 -13.62
CA ALA A 172 -4.48 3.31 -12.64
C ALA A 172 -3.97 2.56 -11.39
N TYR A 173 -3.07 3.16 -10.61
CA TYR A 173 -2.46 2.52 -9.44
C TYR A 173 -3.36 2.48 -8.18
N LYS A 174 -4.41 3.32 -8.11
CA LYS A 174 -5.26 3.43 -6.89
C LYS A 174 -5.96 2.13 -6.49
N PRO A 175 -6.55 1.33 -7.42
CA PRO A 175 -7.11 0.01 -7.09
C PRO A 175 -6.08 -0.92 -6.43
N LEU A 176 -4.83 -0.90 -6.92
CA LEU A 176 -3.76 -1.69 -6.31
C LEU A 176 -3.49 -1.25 -4.86
N LEU A 177 -3.42 0.05 -4.59
CA LEU A 177 -3.26 0.55 -3.21
C LEU A 177 -4.43 0.14 -2.31
N ALA A 178 -5.65 0.13 -2.84
CA ALA A 178 -6.83 -0.32 -2.11
C ALA A 178 -6.73 -1.82 -1.76
N ASP A 179 -6.32 -2.67 -2.72
CA ASP A 179 -6.09 -4.09 -2.45
C ASP A 179 -4.97 -4.30 -1.41
N ILE A 180 -3.86 -3.54 -1.49
CA ILE A 180 -2.75 -3.64 -0.52
C ILE A 180 -3.23 -3.28 0.89
N ASN A 181 -4.01 -2.20 1.04
CA ASN A 181 -4.56 -1.80 2.34
C ASN A 181 -5.57 -2.81 2.87
N ALA A 182 -6.45 -3.35 2.03
CA ALA A 182 -7.38 -4.41 2.42
C ALA A 182 -6.62 -5.64 2.95
N VAL A 183 -5.61 -6.12 2.22
CA VAL A 183 -4.76 -7.23 2.67
C VAL A 183 -4.05 -6.90 3.98
N LYS A 184 -3.49 -5.70 4.09
CA LYS A 184 -2.79 -5.25 5.30
C LYS A 184 -3.72 -5.31 6.52
N ASP A 185 -4.96 -4.87 6.38
CA ASP A 185 -5.92 -4.79 7.49
C ASP A 185 -6.52 -6.17 7.81
N ASP A 186 -6.90 -6.94 6.79
CA ASP A 186 -7.46 -8.29 6.93
C ASP A 186 -6.47 -9.26 7.59
N MET A 187 -5.20 -9.22 7.16
CA MET A 187 -4.12 -10.06 7.69
C MET A 187 -3.42 -9.42 8.91
N GLN A 188 -3.84 -8.24 9.36
CA GLN A 188 -3.24 -7.50 10.49
C GLN A 188 -1.71 -7.35 10.36
N LEU A 189 -1.25 -6.96 9.18
CA LEU A 189 0.17 -6.78 8.90
C LEU A 189 0.71 -5.52 9.59
N ASN A 190 1.81 -5.66 10.33
CA ASN A 190 2.63 -4.52 10.75
C ASN A 190 3.48 -4.00 9.56
N ASP A 191 4.21 -2.91 9.75
CA ASP A 191 4.93 -2.28 8.65
C ASP A 191 6.06 -3.18 8.09
N TRP A 192 6.65 -4.06 8.92
CA TRP A 192 7.60 -5.07 8.42
C TRP A 192 6.93 -6.10 7.51
N ALA A 193 5.77 -6.63 7.90
CA ALA A 193 5.04 -7.58 7.08
C ALA A 193 4.46 -6.93 5.82
N LEU A 194 4.05 -5.66 5.89
CA LEU A 194 3.71 -4.86 4.72
C LEU A 194 4.92 -4.67 3.80
N TYR A 195 6.10 -4.43 4.37
CA TYR A 195 7.33 -4.33 3.59
C TYR A 195 7.60 -5.61 2.81
N MET A 196 7.50 -6.77 3.47
CA MET A 196 7.63 -8.07 2.83
C MET A 196 6.60 -8.31 1.73
N LEU A 197 5.34 -7.89 1.94
CA LEU A 197 4.27 -7.99 0.94
C LEU A 197 4.60 -7.16 -0.31
N VAL A 198 4.96 -5.89 -0.13
CA VAL A 198 5.29 -4.98 -1.23
C VAL A 198 6.54 -5.46 -1.96
N THR A 199 7.58 -5.90 -1.26
CA THR A 199 8.78 -6.50 -1.88
C THR A 199 8.41 -7.71 -2.73
N LYS A 200 7.64 -8.66 -2.17
CA LYS A 200 7.22 -9.86 -2.91
C LYS A 200 6.41 -9.52 -4.16
N MET A 201 5.49 -8.56 -4.04
CA MET A 201 4.70 -8.05 -5.16
C MET A 201 5.59 -7.43 -6.24
N SER A 202 6.55 -6.60 -5.83
CA SER A 202 7.47 -5.91 -6.73
C SER A 202 8.34 -6.88 -7.52
N GLU A 203 8.89 -7.90 -6.86
CA GLU A 203 9.68 -8.95 -7.48
C GLU A 203 8.85 -9.85 -8.40
N THR A 204 7.57 -10.05 -8.09
CA THR A 204 6.69 -10.83 -8.97
C THR A 204 6.35 -10.08 -10.25
N LEU A 205 6.27 -8.74 -10.20
CA LEU A 205 5.99 -7.90 -11.37
C LEU A 205 7.21 -7.63 -12.24
N PHE A 206 8.36 -7.32 -11.64
CA PHE A 206 9.54 -6.81 -12.34
C PHE A 206 10.78 -7.70 -12.20
N HIS A 207 10.65 -8.89 -11.61
CA HIS A 207 11.78 -9.72 -11.17
C HIS A 207 12.66 -9.02 -10.12
N GLU A 208 13.66 -9.73 -9.61
CA GLU A 208 14.64 -9.15 -8.70
C GLU A 208 15.54 -8.18 -9.47
N GLY A 209 15.57 -6.90 -9.10
CA GLY A 209 16.20 -5.87 -9.92
C GLY A 209 16.00 -4.44 -9.42
N ASP A 210 16.28 -3.47 -10.28
CA ASP A 210 16.17 -2.05 -9.93
C ASP A 210 14.74 -1.52 -10.14
N GLU A 211 14.03 -2.02 -11.14
CA GLU A 211 12.61 -1.72 -11.38
C GLU A 211 11.73 -2.17 -10.22
N SER A 212 12.00 -3.33 -9.61
CA SER A 212 11.24 -3.78 -8.43
C SER A 212 11.47 -2.88 -7.22
N LYS A 213 12.70 -2.36 -7.02
CA LYS A 213 12.98 -1.38 -5.96
C LYS A 213 12.30 -0.03 -6.23
N LEU A 214 12.28 0.43 -7.48
CA LEU A 214 11.59 1.66 -7.89
C LEU A 214 10.07 1.52 -7.73
N PHE A 215 9.51 0.37 -8.06
CA PHE A 215 8.09 0.11 -7.86
C PHE A 215 7.73 0.06 -6.37
N ALA A 216 8.51 -0.65 -5.55
CA ALA A 216 8.34 -0.64 -4.09
C ALA A 216 8.41 0.78 -3.52
N TRP A 217 9.41 1.56 -3.92
CA TRP A 217 9.56 2.98 -3.55
C TRP A 217 8.32 3.81 -3.88
N PHE A 218 7.76 3.64 -5.09
CA PHE A 218 6.53 4.31 -5.49
C PHE A 218 5.37 3.92 -4.57
N ILE A 219 5.15 2.61 -4.36
CA ILE A 219 4.07 2.11 -3.51
C ILE A 219 4.19 2.63 -2.07
N PHE A 220 5.38 2.60 -1.46
CA PHE A 220 5.56 3.11 -0.10
C PHE A 220 5.23 4.60 0.03
N ASN A 221 5.70 5.44 -0.90
CA ASN A 221 5.35 6.86 -0.89
C ASN A 221 3.84 7.07 -1.04
N LYS A 222 3.20 6.28 -1.91
CA LYS A 222 1.74 6.35 -2.10
C LYS A 222 0.93 5.85 -0.91
N LEU A 223 1.51 4.98 -0.08
CA LEU A 223 0.96 4.55 1.21
C LEU A 223 1.32 5.51 2.37
N GLY A 224 2.01 6.63 2.09
CA GLY A 224 2.36 7.67 3.05
C GLY A 224 3.69 7.44 3.79
N TYR A 225 4.46 6.41 3.45
CA TYR A 225 5.78 6.18 4.05
C TYR A 225 6.83 7.06 3.42
N ASN A 226 7.71 7.61 4.26
CA ASN A 226 8.85 8.37 3.78
C ASN A 226 9.91 7.44 3.19
N ALA A 227 9.81 7.18 1.89
CA ALA A 227 10.69 6.31 1.14
C ALA A 227 11.48 7.10 0.10
N LYS A 228 12.76 6.77 -0.02
CA LYS A 228 13.71 7.39 -0.96
C LYS A 228 14.39 6.32 -1.80
N VAL A 229 14.90 6.75 -2.95
CA VAL A 229 15.80 5.95 -3.77
C VAL A 229 17.11 6.68 -3.99
N GLY A 230 18.19 5.91 -4.00
CA GLY A 230 19.53 6.39 -4.31
C GLY A 230 20.08 5.65 -5.52
N LEU A 231 20.89 6.33 -6.32
CA LEU A 231 21.60 5.78 -7.46
C LEU A 231 23.08 5.58 -7.11
N ALA A 232 23.57 4.36 -7.21
CA ALA A 232 24.98 4.03 -7.06
C ALA A 232 25.40 3.04 -8.14
N ASN A 233 26.43 3.36 -8.93
CA ASN A 233 26.92 2.49 -10.01
C ASN A 233 25.82 2.01 -10.98
N LYS A 234 24.89 2.90 -11.35
CA LYS A 234 23.70 2.60 -12.18
C LYS A 234 22.64 1.67 -11.54
N HIS A 235 22.80 1.32 -10.27
CA HIS A 235 21.84 0.52 -9.51
C HIS A 235 21.08 1.35 -8.49
N ILE A 236 19.86 0.89 -8.19
CA ILE A 236 18.95 1.54 -7.26
C ILE A 236 19.11 0.96 -5.86
N THR A 237 19.14 1.84 -4.87
CA THR A 237 19.01 1.49 -3.45
C THR A 237 17.71 2.09 -2.93
N LEU A 238 16.75 1.24 -2.55
CA LEU A 238 15.52 1.65 -1.85
C LEU A 238 15.85 1.88 -0.37
N MET A 239 15.41 3.00 0.18
CA MET A 239 15.62 3.37 1.57
C MET A 239 14.32 3.83 2.22
N LEU A 240 14.02 3.36 3.43
CA LEU A 240 12.85 3.78 4.20
C LEU A 240 13.27 4.47 5.49
N HIS A 241 12.58 5.55 5.84
CA HIS A 241 12.79 6.22 7.12
C HIS A 241 12.31 5.34 8.28
N SER A 242 13.08 5.28 9.37
CA SER A 242 12.62 4.78 10.67
C SER A 242 13.09 5.69 11.79
N GLU A 243 12.25 5.89 12.81
CA GLU A 243 12.61 6.58 14.05
C GLU A 243 13.46 5.70 14.98
N LYS A 244 13.28 4.38 14.88
CA LYS A 244 14.04 3.40 15.66
C LYS A 244 15.31 3.03 14.92
N ASP A 245 16.37 2.75 15.69
CA ASP A 245 17.60 2.26 15.11
C ASP A 245 17.46 0.82 14.62
N ILE A 246 17.85 0.59 13.36
CA ILE A 246 17.92 -0.73 12.76
C ILE A 246 19.40 -1.13 12.69
N TYR A 247 19.82 -1.95 13.65
CA TYR A 247 21.19 -2.40 13.80
C TYR A 247 21.68 -3.20 12.59
N SER A 248 22.98 -3.10 12.32
CA SER A 248 23.63 -3.78 11.19
C SER A 248 23.01 -3.52 9.81
N THR A 249 22.28 -2.41 9.65
CA THR A 249 21.67 -2.01 8.38
C THR A 249 22.32 -0.74 7.85
N PRO A 250 22.77 -0.73 6.57
CA PRO A 250 23.21 0.48 5.90
C PRO A 250 22.12 1.55 5.92
N ASN A 251 22.48 2.77 6.31
CA ASN A 251 21.56 3.90 6.36
C ASN A 251 22.22 5.19 5.88
N TYR A 252 21.37 6.15 5.50
CA TYR A 252 21.76 7.44 4.95
C TYR A 252 20.94 8.52 5.65
N THR A 253 21.56 9.66 5.91
CA THR A 253 20.90 10.77 6.61
C THR A 253 20.47 11.84 5.62
N PHE A 254 19.17 12.17 5.63
CA PHE A 254 18.56 13.24 4.85
C PHE A 254 17.81 14.14 5.81
N SER A 255 18.11 15.44 5.84
CA SER A 255 17.44 16.41 6.74
C SER A 255 17.26 15.87 8.17
N ASP A 256 18.36 15.41 8.78
CA ASP A 256 18.43 14.84 10.14
C ASP A 256 17.60 13.56 10.39
N LYS A 257 17.05 12.94 9.35
CA LYS A 257 16.33 11.66 9.42
C LYS A 257 17.17 10.53 8.85
N LYS A 258 17.18 9.37 9.53
CA LYS A 258 17.85 8.15 9.04
C LYS A 258 16.93 7.36 8.10
N PHE A 259 17.46 6.99 6.95
CA PHE A 259 16.80 6.15 5.96
C PHE A 259 17.61 4.88 5.75
N TYR A 260 16.97 3.72 5.93
CA TYR A 260 17.61 2.41 5.97
C TYR A 260 17.42 1.64 4.67
N ALA A 261 18.51 1.09 4.12
CA ALA A 261 18.49 0.16 2.99
C ALA A 261 18.24 -1.28 3.46
N LEU A 262 16.97 -1.64 3.70
CA LEU A 262 16.59 -2.89 4.36
C LEU A 262 17.00 -4.16 3.58
N SER A 263 16.98 -4.11 2.24
CA SER A 263 17.45 -5.22 1.39
C SER A 263 18.97 -5.44 1.47
N GLU A 264 19.70 -4.52 2.09
CA GLU A 264 21.13 -4.60 2.37
C GLU A 264 21.44 -4.95 3.83
N TYR A 265 20.45 -5.46 4.59
CA TYR A 265 20.65 -5.91 5.96
C TYR A 265 21.87 -6.83 6.09
N SER A 266 22.73 -6.52 7.06
CA SER A 266 23.96 -7.25 7.35
C SER A 266 24.97 -7.32 6.18
N LYS A 267 24.80 -6.49 5.13
CA LYS A 267 25.79 -6.34 4.06
C LYS A 267 26.74 -5.19 4.41
N SER A 268 28.03 -5.42 4.19
CA SER A 268 29.06 -4.39 4.29
C SER A 268 29.09 -3.56 2.99
N THR A 269 28.09 -2.71 2.76
CA THR A 269 28.12 -1.77 1.64
C THR A 269 28.79 -0.46 2.09
N THR A 270 29.80 0.00 1.34
CA THR A 270 30.54 1.24 1.62
C THR A 270 30.25 2.33 0.59
N SER A 271 29.32 2.08 -0.33
CA SER A 271 29.05 2.97 -1.46
C SER A 271 28.16 4.13 -1.03
N SER A 272 28.55 5.36 -1.36
CA SER A 272 27.64 6.49 -1.36
C SER A 272 26.56 6.34 -2.42
N VAL A 273 25.45 7.04 -2.24
CA VAL A 273 24.35 7.10 -3.22
C VAL A 273 24.12 8.54 -3.65
N TYR A 274 23.76 8.73 -4.92
CA TYR A 274 23.24 10.01 -5.40
C TYR A 274 21.73 10.00 -5.22
N SER A 275 21.19 10.98 -4.51
CA SER A 275 19.76 11.06 -4.19
C SER A 275 19.30 12.51 -3.98
N TYR A 276 18.07 12.70 -3.51
CA TYR A 276 17.40 13.98 -3.33
C TYR A 276 16.82 14.10 -1.91
N ASP A 277 16.82 15.33 -1.39
CA ASP A 277 16.43 15.60 0.00
C ASP A 277 14.92 15.68 0.20
N LYS A 278 14.15 16.14 -0.79
CA LYS A 278 12.69 16.28 -0.69
C LYS A 278 11.98 14.94 -0.48
N SER A 279 11.00 14.90 0.41
CA SER A 279 10.07 13.77 0.56
C SER A 279 8.89 13.93 -0.40
N TYR A 280 8.26 12.81 -0.76
CA TYR A 280 6.98 12.87 -1.45
C TYR A 280 5.95 13.61 -0.57
N PRO A 281 5.11 14.50 -1.12
CA PRO A 281 4.17 15.27 -0.31
C PRO A 281 3.26 14.36 0.52
N GLU A 282 3.13 14.66 1.82
CA GLU A 282 2.34 13.90 2.79
C GLU A 282 2.83 12.46 3.08
N ALA A 283 4.00 12.08 2.57
CA ALA A 283 4.63 10.81 2.90
C ALA A 283 5.70 10.97 3.99
N ASP A 284 5.27 11.25 5.21
CA ASP A 284 6.13 11.49 6.37
C ASP A 284 6.20 10.30 7.34
N LYS A 285 5.33 9.28 7.17
CA LYS A 285 5.26 8.11 8.05
C LYS A 285 6.61 7.38 8.10
N ALA A 286 7.12 7.19 9.32
CA ALA A 286 8.26 6.34 9.59
C ALA A 286 7.85 4.87 9.64
N LEU A 287 8.75 3.98 9.22
CA LEU A 287 8.59 2.54 9.34
C LEU A 287 8.63 2.13 10.81
N ASP A 288 7.54 1.54 11.32
CA ASP A 288 7.49 0.97 12.66
C ASP A 288 7.54 -0.57 12.63
N LEU A 289 8.64 -1.10 13.15
CA LEU A 289 8.89 -2.54 13.24
C LEU A 289 8.25 -3.19 14.49
N SER A 290 7.47 -2.44 15.27
CA SER A 290 6.78 -3.00 16.44
C SER A 290 5.79 -4.09 16.05
N LEU A 291 5.63 -5.08 16.93
CA LEU A 291 4.68 -6.18 16.76
C LEU A 291 3.74 -6.21 17.97
N THR A 292 2.76 -5.31 17.96
CA THR A 292 1.76 -5.19 19.04
C THR A 292 0.66 -6.25 18.94
N THR A 293 0.40 -6.74 17.74
CA THR A 293 -0.56 -7.80 17.43
C THR A 293 0.07 -8.81 16.50
N LEU A 294 -0.27 -10.10 16.66
CA LEU A 294 0.17 -11.13 15.74
C LEU A 294 -0.58 -11.00 14.40
N PRO A 295 0.11 -11.14 13.26
CA PRO A 295 -0.56 -11.17 11.96
C PRO A 295 -1.44 -12.42 11.85
N LYS A 296 -2.54 -12.29 11.10
CA LYS A 296 -3.48 -13.37 10.79
C LYS A 296 -3.03 -14.07 9.52
N PHE A 297 -2.26 -15.15 9.69
CA PHE A 297 -1.87 -16.04 8.60
C PHE A 297 -2.67 -17.34 8.63
N GLU A 298 -2.74 -18.02 7.48
CA GLU A 298 -3.34 -19.35 7.40
C GLU A 298 -2.62 -20.34 8.32
N GLN A 299 -3.41 -21.09 9.10
CA GLN A 299 -2.88 -22.03 10.08
C GLN A 299 -2.79 -23.43 9.49
N ASN A 300 -1.59 -24.02 9.51
CA ASN A 300 -1.36 -25.43 9.23
C ASN A 300 -0.97 -26.15 10.53
N ILE A 301 -1.96 -26.38 11.39
CA ILE A 301 -1.75 -26.98 12.71
C ILE A 301 -1.38 -28.46 12.53
N LYS A 302 -0.18 -28.84 12.96
CA LYS A 302 0.26 -30.23 13.03
C LYS A 302 0.36 -30.68 14.48
N SER A 303 -0.46 -31.65 14.86
CA SER A 303 -0.38 -32.31 16.16
C SER A 303 0.73 -33.36 16.14
N LYS A 304 1.62 -33.34 17.14
CA LYS A 304 2.59 -34.43 17.35
C LYS A 304 2.25 -35.12 18.67
N THR A 305 1.94 -36.40 18.61
CA THR A 305 1.84 -37.26 19.78
C THR A 305 3.26 -37.61 20.21
N LEU A 306 3.61 -37.34 21.48
CA LEU A 306 4.86 -37.75 22.10
C LEU A 306 4.80 -39.23 22.50
#